data_AF-D8IRT3-F1
#
_entry.id   AF-D8IRT3-F1
#
_cell.length_a   1.000
_cell.length_b   1.000
_cell.length_c   1.000
_cell.angle_alpha   90.00
_cell.angle_beta   90.00
_cell.angle_gamma   90.00
#
_symmetry.space_group_name_H-M   'P 1'
#
loop_
_entity.id
_entity.type
_entity.pdbx_description
1 polymer ?
#
loop_
_entity_poly.entity_id
_entity_poly.type
_entity_poly.pdbx_seq_one_letter_code
_entity_poly.pdbx_strand_id
1 'polypeptide(L)'
;MRRVVLASLFEEKRMTAPKKIKGSVENWESGTLGRDARYVKRASAELEREIDEAQGMQAISIRLDRDLIETFKQIARIHNIGYQPLMREALRRFADAEIKAILSAVANASDKSVQQGGKHTVEIKLDDLQRHVA
;
A
#
# COMPACT_ATOMS: atom_id res chain seq x y z
N MET A 1 -57.62 5.90 -50.68
CA MET A 1 -57.88 6.86 -49.57
C MET A 1 -57.94 6.04 -48.28
N ARG A 2 -57.20 6.23 -47.18
CA ARG A 2 -56.27 7.26 -46.69
C ARG A 2 -55.14 6.54 -45.92
N ARG A 3 -53.92 7.06 -46.08
CA ARG A 3 -52.74 6.83 -45.23
C ARG A 3 -52.99 7.46 -43.86
N VAL A 4 -52.68 6.77 -42.76
CA VAL A 4 -52.25 7.44 -41.52
C VAL A 4 -51.06 6.66 -40.96
N VAL A 5 -49.89 7.26 -41.14
CA VAL A 5 -48.61 6.84 -40.57
C VAL A 5 -48.58 7.39 -39.14
N LEU A 6 -48.55 6.52 -38.12
CA LEU A 6 -48.22 6.96 -36.76
C LEU A 6 -46.69 7.08 -36.70
N ALA A 7 -46.20 8.30 -36.89
CA ALA A 7 -44.79 8.62 -36.79
C ALA A 7 -44.32 8.55 -35.34
N SER A 8 -43.23 7.81 -35.18
CA SER A 8 -42.26 7.83 -34.08
C SER A 8 -42.14 9.18 -33.38
N LEU A 9 -42.53 9.23 -32.10
CA LEU A 9 -42.07 10.24 -31.15
C LEU A 9 -40.86 9.65 -30.41
N PHE A 10 -39.74 9.58 -31.11
CA PHE A 10 -38.43 9.40 -30.47
C PHE A 10 -37.95 10.79 -30.08
N GLU A 11 -38.12 11.11 -28.81
CA GLU A 11 -37.73 12.39 -28.23
C GLU A 11 -36.22 12.58 -28.38
N GLU A 12 -35.86 13.48 -29.28
CA GLU A 12 -34.49 13.81 -29.64
C GLU A 12 -33.81 14.47 -28.43
N LYS A 13 -33.11 13.65 -27.65
CA LYS A 13 -32.30 14.06 -26.51
C LYS A 13 -31.19 14.99 -27.02
N ARG A 14 -31.44 16.30 -27.00
CA ARG A 14 -30.42 17.33 -27.29
C ARG A 14 -29.26 17.17 -26.31
N MET A 15 -28.16 16.61 -26.80
CA MET A 15 -26.88 16.58 -26.08
C MET A 15 -26.31 18.00 -26.10
N THR A 16 -26.60 18.81 -25.09
CA THR A 16 -25.92 20.09 -24.85
C THR A 16 -24.45 19.82 -24.52
N ALA A 17 -23.52 20.48 -25.21
CA ALA A 17 -22.09 20.40 -24.95
C ALA A 17 -21.79 20.66 -23.45
N PRO A 18 -20.88 19.89 -22.82
CA PRO A 18 -20.61 20.04 -21.39
C PRO A 18 -20.03 21.43 -21.11
N LYS A 19 -20.69 22.19 -20.25
CA LYS A 19 -20.23 23.49 -19.77
C LYS A 19 -18.88 23.30 -19.07
N LYS A 20 -17.80 23.81 -19.66
CA LYS A 20 -16.45 23.73 -19.08
C LYS A 20 -16.44 24.40 -17.70
N ILE A 21 -16.00 23.66 -16.68
CA ILE A 21 -15.79 24.19 -15.33
C ILE A 21 -14.48 24.99 -15.34
N LYS A 22 -14.47 26.17 -14.71
CA LYS A 22 -13.26 26.98 -14.57
C LYS A 22 -12.28 26.28 -13.62
N GLY A 23 -11.02 26.13 -14.02
CA GLY A 23 -9.96 25.64 -13.15
C GLY A 23 -9.57 26.68 -12.10
N SER A 24 -10.32 26.75 -11.01
CA SER A 24 -9.98 27.55 -9.82
C SER A 24 -9.88 26.66 -8.59
N VAL A 25 -9.21 27.16 -7.54
CA VAL A 25 -9.04 26.44 -6.28
C VAL A 25 -10.39 26.13 -5.64
N GLU A 26 -11.32 27.08 -5.66
CA GLU A 26 -12.66 26.94 -5.07
C GLU A 26 -13.47 25.81 -5.74
N ASN A 27 -13.33 25.65 -7.06
CA ASN A 27 -14.01 24.57 -7.79
C ASN A 27 -13.37 23.20 -7.52
N TRP A 28 -12.07 23.15 -7.20
CA TRP A 28 -11.38 21.92 -6.77
C TRP A 28 -11.76 21.53 -5.34
N GLU A 29 -11.70 22.48 -4.39
CA GLU A 29 -12.02 22.26 -2.98
C GLU A 29 -13.50 21.94 -2.75
N SER A 30 -14.40 22.63 -3.46
CA SER A 30 -15.83 22.27 -3.45
C SER A 30 -16.09 20.92 -4.11
N GLY A 31 -15.12 20.41 -4.89
CA GLY A 31 -15.23 19.16 -5.60
C GLY A 31 -16.11 19.21 -6.86
N THR A 32 -16.53 20.41 -7.26
CA THR A 32 -17.21 20.65 -8.55
C THR A 32 -16.33 20.16 -9.71
N LEU A 33 -15.00 20.33 -9.57
CA LEU A 33 -13.98 19.78 -10.45
C LEU A 33 -13.39 18.50 -9.83
N GLY A 34 -13.32 17.42 -10.60
CA GLY A 34 -12.61 16.18 -10.22
C GLY A 34 -13.42 15.10 -9.49
N ARG A 35 -14.60 15.39 -8.91
CA ARG A 35 -15.45 14.36 -8.24
C ARG A 35 -16.54 13.74 -9.10
N ASP A 36 -16.63 14.10 -10.38
CA ASP A 36 -17.61 13.51 -11.28
C ASP A 36 -17.16 12.11 -11.72
N ALA A 37 -17.93 11.10 -11.30
CA ALA A 37 -17.69 9.68 -11.52
C ALA A 37 -17.52 9.31 -13.00
N ARG A 38 -18.09 10.10 -13.93
CA ARG A 38 -17.95 9.87 -15.39
C ARG A 38 -16.53 10.01 -15.89
N TYR A 39 -15.66 10.70 -15.14
CA TYR A 39 -14.26 10.91 -15.50
C TYR A 39 -13.30 10.02 -14.68
N VAL A 40 -13.83 9.18 -13.78
CA VAL A 40 -13.02 8.24 -13.00
C VAL A 40 -12.70 7.01 -13.85
N LYS A 41 -11.44 6.61 -13.87
CA LYS A 41 -10.99 5.36 -14.51
C LYS A 41 -10.02 4.65 -13.57
N ARG A 42 -10.15 3.32 -13.44
CA ARG A 42 -9.16 2.50 -12.74
C ARG A 42 -7.80 2.67 -13.44
N ALA A 43 -6.73 2.77 -12.66
CA ALA A 43 -5.37 2.70 -13.18
C ALA A 43 -5.17 1.37 -13.93
N SER A 44 -4.30 1.40 -14.96
CA SER A 44 -3.85 0.16 -15.59
C SER A 44 -2.97 -0.63 -14.63
N ALA A 45 -2.89 -1.94 -14.83
CA ALA A 45 -2.04 -2.79 -14.00
C ALA A 45 -0.56 -2.41 -14.13
N GLU A 46 -0.14 -1.91 -15.30
CA GLU A 46 1.20 -1.41 -15.56
C GLU A 46 1.51 -0.19 -14.69
N LEU A 47 0.60 0.79 -14.63
CA LEU A 47 0.78 1.98 -13.80
C LEU A 47 0.77 1.63 -12.30
N GLU A 48 -0.07 0.69 -11.87
CA GLU A 48 -0.04 0.17 -10.49
C GLU A 48 1.34 -0.43 -10.15
N ARG A 49 1.94 -1.19 -11.06
CA ARG A 49 3.28 -1.79 -10.87
C ARG A 49 4.39 -0.75 -10.86
N GLU A 50 4.37 0.23 -11.77
CA GLU A 50 5.36 1.32 -11.80
C GLU A 50 5.35 2.11 -10.50
N ILE A 51 4.18 2.34 -9.91
CA ILE A 51 4.04 2.98 -8.60
C ILE A 51 4.64 2.10 -7.50
N ASP A 52 4.29 0.81 -7.46
CA ASP A 52 4.85 -0.11 -6.47
C ASP A 52 6.39 -0.17 -6.55
N GLU A 53 6.95 -0.27 -7.76
CA GLU A 53 8.40 -0.27 -7.99
C GLU A 53 9.06 1.03 -7.55
N ALA A 54 8.48 2.19 -7.91
CA ALA A 54 8.99 3.49 -7.48
C ALA A 54 8.96 3.67 -5.96
N GLN A 55 8.09 2.95 -5.24
CA GLN A 55 8.01 2.93 -3.78
C GLN A 55 8.85 1.81 -3.14
N GLY A 56 9.50 0.95 -3.94
CA GLY A 56 10.22 -0.23 -3.44
C GLY A 56 9.28 -1.26 -2.78
N MET A 57 8.01 -1.29 -3.20
CA MET A 57 6.99 -2.16 -2.65
C MET A 57 6.78 -3.40 -3.52
N GLN A 58 6.58 -4.55 -2.88
CA GLN A 58 6.22 -5.80 -3.55
C GLN A 58 4.91 -6.32 -2.99
N ALA A 59 3.92 -6.53 -3.87
CA ALA A 59 2.69 -7.20 -3.49
C ALA A 59 2.96 -8.67 -3.15
N ILE A 60 2.60 -9.09 -1.94
CA ILE A 60 2.69 -10.48 -1.49
C ILE A 60 1.31 -10.97 -1.04
N SER A 61 1.07 -12.27 -1.19
CA SER A 61 -0.12 -12.93 -0.66
C SER A 61 0.23 -13.62 0.66
N ILE A 62 -0.33 -13.15 1.77
CA ILE A 62 -0.18 -13.76 3.09
C ILE A 62 -1.55 -14.12 3.66
N ARG A 63 -1.62 -15.19 4.46
CA ARG A 63 -2.82 -15.56 5.22
C ARG A 63 -2.63 -15.12 6.67
N LEU A 64 -3.65 -14.49 7.23
CA LEU A 64 -3.68 -14.01 8.61
C LEU A 64 -5.02 -14.39 9.24
N ASP A 65 -5.02 -14.55 10.55
CA ASP A 65 -6.25 -14.81 11.30
C ASP A 65 -7.22 -13.64 11.17
N ARG A 66 -8.52 -13.95 11.10
CA ARG A 66 -9.57 -12.94 10.94
C ARG A 66 -9.56 -11.94 12.10
N ASP A 67 -9.41 -12.44 13.32
CA ASP A 67 -9.42 -11.61 14.53
C ASP A 67 -8.22 -10.65 14.57
N LEU A 68 -7.07 -11.09 14.04
CA LEU A 68 -5.89 -10.25 13.92
C LEU A 68 -6.12 -9.10 12.91
N ILE A 69 -6.72 -9.39 11.76
CA ILE A 69 -7.06 -8.37 10.75
C ILE A 69 -8.02 -7.33 11.35
N GLU A 70 -9.06 -7.78 12.07
CA GLU A 70 -10.01 -6.86 12.70
C GLU A 70 -9.39 -6.03 13.81
N THR A 71 -8.45 -6.60 14.58
CA THR A 71 -7.68 -5.86 15.59
C THR A 71 -6.86 -4.75 14.94
N PHE A 72 -6.14 -5.04 13.84
CA PHE A 72 -5.40 -4.01 13.10
C PHE A 72 -6.31 -2.90 12.57
N LYS A 73 -7.51 -3.24 12.08
CA LYS A 73 -8.48 -2.23 11.64
C LYS A 73 -8.93 -1.33 12.78
N GLN A 74 -9.17 -1.88 13.97
CA GLN A 74 -9.59 -1.10 15.13
C GLN A 74 -8.46 -0.14 15.58
N ILE A 75 -7.23 -0.64 15.69
CA ILE A 75 -6.06 0.18 16.02
C ILE A 75 -5.86 1.29 14.99
N ALA A 76 -5.95 0.96 13.70
CA ALA A 76 -5.78 1.92 12.62
C ALA A 76 -6.80 3.07 12.68
N ARG A 77 -8.06 2.79 13.07
CA ARG A 77 -9.08 3.83 13.30
C ARG A 77 -8.69 4.78 14.44
N ILE A 78 -8.17 4.25 15.55
CA ILE A 78 -7.72 5.08 16.69
C ILE A 78 -6.57 6.00 16.27
N HIS A 79 -5.64 5.50 15.44
CA HIS A 79 -4.50 6.26 14.94
C HIS A 79 -4.79 7.10 13.70
N ASN A 80 -6.03 7.09 13.17
CA ASN A 80 -6.42 7.77 11.92
C ASN A 80 -5.51 7.43 10.72
N ILE A 81 -5.07 6.18 10.62
CA ILE A 81 -4.27 5.66 9.50
C ILE A 81 -4.97 4.45 8.87
N GLY A 82 -4.54 4.04 7.68
CA GLY A 82 -5.00 2.79 7.08
C GLY A 82 -4.42 1.57 7.81
N TYR A 83 -5.17 0.47 7.85
CA TYR A 83 -4.70 -0.77 8.49
C TYR A 83 -3.51 -1.40 7.74
N GLN A 84 -3.46 -1.31 6.41
CA GLN A 84 -2.34 -1.82 5.62
C GLN A 84 -1.03 -1.04 5.88
N PRO A 85 -1.02 0.32 5.89
CA PRO A 85 0.12 1.09 6.38
C PRO A 85 0.57 0.70 7.79
N LEU A 86 -0.38 0.58 8.74
CA LEU A 86 -0.09 0.18 10.11
C LEU A 86 0.57 -1.20 10.16
N MET A 87 0.05 -2.17 9.42
CA MET A 87 0.61 -3.52 9.37
C MET A 87 2.03 -3.52 8.79
N ARG A 88 2.29 -2.78 7.72
CA ARG A 88 3.66 -2.65 7.17
C ARG A 88 4.63 -2.09 8.20
N GLU A 89 4.23 -1.05 8.90
CA GLU A 89 5.07 -0.45 9.94
C GLU A 89 5.31 -1.42 11.11
N ALA A 90 4.29 -2.15 11.55
CA ALA A 90 4.42 -3.15 12.60
C ALA A 90 5.42 -4.26 12.21
N LEU A 91 5.31 -4.79 10.97
CA LEU A 91 6.23 -5.81 10.46
C LEU A 91 7.67 -5.29 10.35
N ARG A 92 7.85 -4.04 9.89
CA ARG A 92 9.16 -3.40 9.81
C ARG A 92 9.79 -3.23 11.20
N ARG A 93 9.04 -2.69 12.16
CA ARG A 93 9.53 -2.48 13.53
C ARG A 93 9.94 -3.79 14.20
N PHE A 94 9.18 -4.86 13.96
CA PHE A 94 9.54 -6.19 14.43
C PHE A 94 10.86 -6.67 13.81
N ALA A 95 11.00 -6.64 12.50
CA ALA A 95 12.23 -7.06 11.81
C ALA A 95 13.46 -6.25 12.28
N ASP A 96 13.34 -4.93 12.38
CA ASP A 96 14.41 -4.05 12.85
C ASP A 96 14.82 -4.37 14.29
N ALA A 97 13.86 -4.71 15.16
CA ALA A 97 14.12 -5.08 16.54
C ALA A 97 14.82 -6.44 16.64
N GLU A 98 14.36 -7.44 15.88
CA GLU A 98 14.97 -8.78 15.86
C GLU A 98 16.41 -8.75 15.34
N ILE A 99 16.68 -8.00 14.28
CA ILE A 99 18.05 -7.84 13.76
C ILE A 99 18.96 -7.23 14.83
N LYS A 100 18.50 -6.19 15.54
CA LYS A 100 19.28 -5.57 16.64
C LYS A 100 19.53 -6.54 17.78
N ALA A 101 18.53 -7.34 18.15
CA ALA A 101 18.65 -8.34 19.21
C ALA A 101 19.69 -9.42 18.84
N ILE A 102 19.62 -9.93 17.61
CA ILE A 102 20.56 -10.91 17.07
C ILE A 102 21.98 -10.34 17.05
N LEU A 103 22.19 -9.14 16.51
CA LEU A 103 23.51 -8.51 16.46
C LEU A 103 24.09 -8.28 17.86
N SER A 104 23.26 -7.87 18.81
CA SER A 104 23.68 -7.69 20.21
C SER A 104 24.09 -9.03 20.84
N ALA A 105 23.34 -10.11 20.56
CA ALA A 105 23.67 -11.44 21.05
C ALA A 105 25.01 -11.94 20.45
N VAL A 106 25.22 -11.75 19.15
CA VAL A 106 26.47 -12.13 18.47
C VAL A 106 27.65 -11.33 19.03
N ALA A 107 27.53 -10.01 19.17
CA ALA A 107 28.58 -9.16 19.74
C ALA A 107 28.97 -9.60 21.17
N ASN A 108 27.97 -9.85 22.02
CA ASN A 108 28.20 -10.31 23.39
C ASN A 108 28.80 -11.73 23.44
N ALA A 109 28.47 -12.61 22.50
CA ALA A 109 29.08 -13.93 22.38
C ALA A 109 30.54 -13.83 21.89
N SER A 110 30.81 -12.94 20.94
CA SER A 110 32.17 -12.67 20.48
C SER A 110 33.03 -12.05 21.58
N ASP A 111 32.52 -11.13 22.40
CA ASP A 111 33.27 -10.53 23.51
C ASP A 111 33.62 -11.56 24.61
N LYS A 112 32.76 -12.56 24.83
CA LYS A 112 33.09 -13.71 25.69
C LYS A 112 34.18 -14.61 25.09
N SER A 113 34.25 -14.71 23.76
CA SER A 113 35.32 -15.44 23.05
C SER A 113 36.61 -14.64 22.87
N VAL A 114 36.58 -13.31 22.83
CA VAL A 114 37.74 -12.42 22.64
C VAL A 114 38.60 -12.30 23.92
N GLN A 115 38.06 -12.69 25.08
CA GLN A 115 38.90 -13.01 26.24
C GLN A 115 39.81 -14.25 26.00
N GLN A 116 39.64 -14.96 24.87
CA GLN A 116 40.56 -15.95 24.33
C GLN A 116 40.96 -15.62 22.86
N GLY A 117 41.54 -14.45 22.64
CA GLY A 117 42.54 -14.23 21.58
C GLY A 117 42.06 -13.72 20.21
N GLY A 118 42.61 -12.57 19.80
CA GLY A 118 42.82 -12.17 18.40
C GLY A 118 41.64 -11.49 17.68
N LYS A 119 41.79 -10.20 17.36
CA LYS A 119 40.84 -9.43 16.53
C LYS A 119 40.60 -10.11 15.17
N HIS A 120 39.39 -10.61 14.94
CA HIS A 120 38.91 -11.00 13.63
C HIS A 120 37.71 -10.12 13.24
N THR A 121 37.81 -9.45 12.09
CA THR A 121 36.65 -8.85 11.42
C THR A 121 35.76 -9.98 10.93
N VAL A 122 34.60 -10.16 11.57
CA VAL A 122 33.62 -11.18 11.17
C VAL A 122 32.65 -10.56 10.18
N GLU A 123 32.83 -10.84 8.89
CA GLU A 123 31.74 -10.74 7.92
C GLU A 123 30.73 -11.85 8.24
N ILE A 124 29.63 -11.48 8.89
CA ILE A 124 28.55 -12.45 9.18
C ILE A 124 27.79 -12.66 7.88
N LYS A 125 28.02 -13.80 7.23
CA LYS A 125 27.17 -14.26 6.12
C LYS A 125 25.85 -14.74 6.71
N LEU A 126 24.74 -14.30 6.10
CA LEU A 126 23.38 -14.55 6.56
C LEU A 126 23.06 -16.05 6.75
N ASP A 127 23.78 -16.93 6.05
CA ASP A 127 23.65 -18.40 6.13
C ASP A 127 24.04 -18.99 7.50
N ASP A 128 24.87 -18.29 8.29
CA ASP A 128 25.34 -18.81 9.59
C ASP A 128 24.31 -18.69 10.72
N LEU A 129 23.26 -17.88 10.53
CA LEU A 129 22.16 -17.71 11.50
C LEU A 129 21.17 -18.88 11.50
N GLN A 130 21.14 -19.71 10.45
CA GLN A 130 20.20 -20.82 10.33
C GLN A 130 20.55 -22.03 11.21
N ARG A 131 21.74 -22.05 11.84
CA ARG A 131 22.20 -23.20 12.64
C ARG A 131 21.82 -23.18 14.12
N HIS A 132 21.28 -22.07 14.63
CA HIS A 132 20.91 -21.92 16.05
C HIS A 132 19.40 -21.96 16.32
N VAL A 133 18.58 -22.23 15.29
CA VAL A 133 17.13 -22.40 15.41
C VAL A 133 16.79 -23.83 14.95
N ALA A 134 17.20 -24.81 15.75
CA ALA A 134 16.75 -26.20 15.67
C ALA A 134 16.68 -26.78 17.09
#